data_AF-A0A858BWA8-F1
#
_entry.id   AF-A0A858BWA8-F1
#
_cell.length_a   1.000
_cell.length_b   1.000
_cell.length_c   1.000
_cell.angle_alpha   90.00
_cell.angle_beta   90.00
_cell.angle_gamma   90.00
#
_symmetry.space_group_name_H-M   'P 1'
#
loop_
_entity.id
_entity.type
_entity.pdbx_description
1 polymer ?
#
loop_
_entity_poly.entity_id
_entity_poly.type
_entity_poly.pdbx_seq_one_letter_code
_entity_poly.pdbx_strand_id
1 'polypeptide(L)'
;MILDIYETYNADQHCSQRWKRWEHHRNTISAILAAKVFARGSLQHAAVLGAGRCEDLDLKFLLKRVDTLTLMDYDTGSMERALERQQLTSQERQQIHLQGGLEFTGFYQEAFLRHIEGQMKEKRPAEQILAQIRQQLAEADPEWIHQLEQPAYDLVISGAVHSQLIVPYAELAAANPDYTSALMGEAASMADRLAEIYNRCLTKLVAEDGWLFAYCDSAELSDRSGLLAYEEIIGGLLAQEEYAQIDELFLQGGGVAGARQGYQDLRCWAQAYEPYEKYWIWPFRENKKYYVRSLCAKKTPQEQPSFRDLKSK
;
A
#
# COMPACT_ATOMS: atom_id res chain seq x y z
N MET A 1 7.33 -4.76 -18.44
CA MET A 1 7.43 -5.93 -17.55
C MET A 1 6.72 -5.69 -16.22
N ILE A 2 7.22 -4.83 -15.32
CA ILE A 2 6.55 -4.58 -14.03
C ILE A 2 5.16 -3.95 -14.21
N LEU A 3 5.02 -3.01 -15.15
CA LEU A 3 3.72 -2.42 -15.48
C LEU A 3 2.71 -3.49 -15.89
N ASP A 4 3.11 -4.38 -16.81
CA ASP A 4 2.26 -5.45 -17.33
C ASP A 4 1.83 -6.42 -16.22
N ILE A 5 2.73 -6.69 -15.26
CA ILE A 5 2.43 -7.49 -14.06
C ILE A 5 1.35 -6.81 -13.23
N TYR A 6 1.51 -5.53 -12.91
CA TYR A 6 0.50 -4.79 -12.12
C TYR A 6 -0.81 -4.63 -12.87
N GLU A 7 -0.78 -4.37 -14.18
CA GLU A 7 -2.00 -4.30 -15.00
C GLU A 7 -2.74 -5.63 -15.04
N THR A 8 -2.02 -6.75 -15.13
CA THR A 8 -2.59 -8.10 -15.09
C THR A 8 -3.15 -8.43 -13.71
N TYR A 9 -2.41 -8.12 -12.65
CA TYR A 9 -2.84 -8.35 -11.27
C TYR A 9 -4.09 -7.53 -10.92
N ASN A 10 -4.11 -6.27 -11.35
CA ASN A 10 -5.23 -5.34 -11.16
C ASN A 10 -6.29 -5.43 -12.28
N ALA A 11 -6.10 -6.35 -13.25
CA ALA A 11 -7.03 -6.55 -14.34
C ALA A 11 -8.36 -7.03 -13.77
N ASP A 12 -9.40 -6.31 -14.14
CA ASP A 12 -10.76 -6.64 -13.74
C ASP A 12 -11.60 -6.43 -14.99
N GLN A 13 -11.42 -7.38 -15.92
CA GLN A 13 -12.31 -7.52 -17.05
C GLN A 13 -13.72 -7.58 -16.44
N HIS A 14 -14.61 -6.66 -16.83
CA HIS A 14 -16.01 -6.53 -16.39
C HIS A 14 -16.36 -5.62 -15.19
N CYS A 15 -15.42 -4.95 -14.52
CA CYS A 15 -15.78 -4.05 -13.41
C CYS A 15 -15.92 -2.57 -13.82
N SER A 16 -16.90 -2.27 -14.68
CA SER A 16 -17.21 -0.89 -15.11
C SER A 16 -17.85 -0.01 -14.02
N GLN A 17 -18.04 -0.54 -12.80
CA GLN A 17 -18.76 0.13 -11.71
C GLN A 17 -17.95 0.28 -10.41
N ARG A 18 -16.61 0.17 -10.45
CA ARG A 18 -15.75 0.33 -9.25
C ARG A 18 -16.05 1.61 -8.48
N TRP A 19 -16.18 2.74 -9.18
CA TRP A 19 -16.53 4.01 -8.55
C TRP A 19 -17.80 3.88 -7.70
N LYS A 20 -18.90 3.37 -8.26
CA LYS A 20 -20.15 3.18 -7.49
C LYS A 20 -19.97 2.16 -6.36
N ARG A 21 -19.32 1.03 -6.63
CA ARG A 21 -19.16 -0.07 -5.67
C ARG A 21 -18.32 0.35 -4.46
N TRP A 22 -17.27 1.13 -4.67
CA TRP A 22 -16.33 1.56 -3.63
C TRP A 22 -16.79 2.83 -2.90
N GLU A 23 -18.03 3.27 -3.09
CA GLU A 23 -18.57 4.45 -2.42
C GLU A 23 -18.46 4.35 -0.89
N HIS A 24 -18.83 3.22 -0.29
CA HIS A 24 -18.71 3.03 1.16
C HIS A 24 -17.25 3.10 1.64
N HIS A 25 -16.32 2.52 0.87
CA HIS A 25 -14.89 2.57 1.16
C HIS A 25 -14.37 4.01 1.12
N ARG A 26 -14.66 4.76 0.04
CA ARG A 26 -14.30 6.18 -0.07
C ARG A 26 -14.90 7.03 1.05
N ASN A 27 -16.18 6.85 1.34
CA ASN A 27 -16.86 7.60 2.39
C ASN A 27 -16.24 7.33 3.77
N THR A 28 -15.82 6.10 4.04
CA THR A 28 -15.12 5.74 5.28
C THR A 28 -13.80 6.48 5.38
N ILE A 29 -12.99 6.48 4.31
CA ILE A 29 -11.72 7.21 4.27
C ILE A 29 -11.94 8.72 4.46
N SER A 30 -12.85 9.33 3.68
CA SER A 30 -13.16 10.75 3.78
C SER A 30 -13.65 11.14 5.18
N ALA A 31 -14.44 10.30 5.85
CA ALA A 31 -14.89 10.54 7.21
C ALA A 31 -13.72 10.53 8.22
N ILE A 32 -12.78 9.58 8.09
CA ILE A 32 -11.59 9.53 8.94
C ILE A 32 -10.74 10.77 8.74
N LEU A 33 -10.42 11.11 7.48
CA LEU A 33 -9.61 12.29 7.17
C LEU A 33 -10.27 13.58 7.65
N ALA A 34 -11.59 13.72 7.47
CA ALA A 34 -12.33 14.89 7.96
C ALA A 34 -12.26 15.03 9.49
N ALA A 35 -12.42 13.92 10.22
CA ALA A 35 -12.48 13.92 11.67
C ALA A 35 -11.12 14.02 12.36
N LYS A 36 -10.06 13.48 11.73
CA LYS A 36 -8.72 13.38 12.35
C LYS A 36 -7.74 14.39 11.80
N VAL A 37 -7.67 14.52 10.47
CA VAL A 37 -6.67 15.34 9.79
C VAL A 37 -7.17 16.77 9.61
N PHE A 38 -8.35 16.93 9.02
CA PHE A 38 -8.89 18.23 8.61
C PHE A 38 -9.79 18.91 9.65
N ALA A 39 -9.89 18.36 10.86
CA ALA A 39 -10.70 18.93 11.93
C ALA A 39 -10.26 20.34 12.34
N ARG A 40 -8.98 20.69 12.09
CA ARG A 40 -8.39 21.98 12.43
C ARG A 40 -8.20 22.93 11.23
N GLY A 41 -8.59 22.51 10.03
CA GLY A 41 -8.45 23.33 8.81
C GLY A 41 -7.87 22.56 7.62
N SER A 42 -7.51 23.31 6.58
CA SER A 42 -6.80 22.82 5.40
C SER A 42 -5.31 22.65 5.67
N LEU A 43 -4.65 21.87 4.81
CA LEU A 43 -3.20 21.66 4.79
C LEU A 43 -2.61 22.23 3.50
N GLN A 44 -1.29 22.39 3.42
CA GLN A 44 -0.65 22.93 2.21
C GLN A 44 -0.35 21.81 1.21
N HIS A 45 0.33 20.76 1.67
CA HIS A 45 0.88 19.73 0.80
C HIS A 45 0.42 18.34 1.22
N ALA A 46 -0.25 17.62 0.31
CA ALA A 46 -0.58 16.22 0.49
C ALA A 46 0.02 15.33 -0.60
N ALA A 47 0.40 14.10 -0.24
CA ALA A 47 0.85 13.06 -1.16
C ALA A 47 -0.05 11.82 -1.04
N VAL A 48 -0.37 11.19 -2.17
CA VAL A 48 -1.04 9.89 -2.25
C VAL A 48 -0.12 8.91 -2.96
N LEU A 49 0.33 7.88 -2.24
CA LEU A 49 1.13 6.79 -2.78
C LEU A 49 0.25 5.59 -3.11
N GLY A 50 0.46 5.01 -4.29
CA GLY A 50 -0.44 4.00 -4.85
C GLY A 50 -1.69 4.64 -5.44
N ALA A 51 -1.55 5.82 -6.04
CA ALA A 51 -2.70 6.58 -6.54
C ALA A 51 -3.45 5.85 -7.68
N GLY A 52 -2.77 5.00 -8.44
CA GLY A 52 -3.33 4.13 -9.48
C GLY A 52 -4.42 4.79 -10.32
N ARG A 53 -5.65 4.27 -10.21
CA ARG A 53 -6.84 4.79 -10.91
C ARG A 53 -7.64 5.82 -10.11
N CYS A 54 -7.21 6.15 -8.89
CA CYS A 54 -7.86 7.07 -7.96
C CYS A 54 -9.36 6.77 -7.75
N GLU A 55 -9.74 5.48 -7.69
CA GLU A 55 -11.14 5.06 -7.54
C GLU A 55 -11.51 4.77 -6.08
N ASP A 56 -10.50 4.62 -5.23
CA ASP A 56 -10.51 4.32 -3.80
C ASP A 56 -10.46 5.58 -2.91
N LEU A 57 -10.21 6.75 -3.50
CA LEU A 57 -10.19 8.05 -2.85
C LEU A 57 -11.09 9.07 -3.56
N ASP A 58 -11.67 9.99 -2.80
CA ASP A 58 -12.38 11.15 -3.35
C ASP A 58 -11.40 12.33 -3.52
N LEU A 59 -10.87 12.53 -4.72
CA LEU A 59 -9.91 13.61 -4.98
C LEU A 59 -10.56 14.99 -4.80
N LYS A 60 -11.84 15.16 -5.16
CA LYS A 60 -12.55 16.44 -4.99
C LYS A 60 -12.71 16.79 -3.50
N PHE A 61 -12.86 15.78 -2.64
CA PHE A 61 -12.83 15.98 -1.20
C PHE A 61 -11.46 16.49 -0.72
N LEU A 62 -10.36 15.93 -1.24
CA LEU A 62 -8.99 16.32 -0.88
C LEU A 62 -8.63 17.72 -1.39
N LEU A 63 -8.90 18.03 -2.67
CA LEU A 63 -8.58 19.30 -3.34
C LEU A 63 -9.33 20.51 -2.76
N LYS A 64 -10.33 20.29 -1.90
CA LYS A 64 -10.99 21.36 -1.15
C LYS A 64 -10.30 21.69 0.18
N ARG A 65 -9.31 20.89 0.57
CA ARG A 65 -8.70 20.89 1.91
C ARG A 65 -7.18 20.88 1.86
N VAL A 66 -6.59 20.80 0.68
CA VAL A 66 -5.15 20.86 0.46
C VAL A 66 -4.87 21.89 -0.63
N ASP A 67 -3.77 22.64 -0.51
CA ASP A 67 -3.38 23.59 -1.57
C ASP A 67 -2.78 22.87 -2.78
N THR A 68 -2.05 21.77 -2.52
CA THR A 68 -1.41 20.93 -3.54
C THR A 68 -1.52 19.45 -3.20
N LEU A 69 -1.69 18.63 -4.23
CA LEU A 69 -1.84 17.18 -4.13
C LEU A 69 -0.89 16.48 -5.10
N THR A 70 0.10 15.76 -4.57
CA THR A 70 0.99 14.92 -5.36
C THR A 70 0.45 13.49 -5.42
N LEU A 71 0.15 13.00 -6.63
CA LEU A 71 -0.23 11.62 -6.87
C LEU A 71 0.99 10.83 -7.33
N MET A 72 1.28 9.74 -6.62
CA MET A 72 2.47 8.92 -6.80
C MET A 72 2.07 7.49 -7.12
N ASP A 73 2.56 6.97 -8.25
CA ASP A 73 2.34 5.58 -8.66
C ASP A 73 3.43 5.12 -9.64
N TYR A 74 3.48 3.82 -9.90
CA TYR A 74 4.27 3.28 -10.99
C TYR A 74 3.59 3.56 -12.34
N ASP A 75 2.26 3.43 -12.43
CA ASP A 75 1.47 3.60 -13.65
C ASP A 75 0.96 5.05 -13.82
N THR A 76 1.80 5.89 -14.44
CA THR A 76 1.43 7.27 -14.81
C THR A 76 0.16 7.33 -15.64
N GLY A 77 0.00 6.41 -16.60
CA GLY A 77 -1.12 6.43 -17.54
C GLY A 77 -2.45 6.16 -16.83
N SER A 78 -2.48 5.31 -15.80
CA SER A 78 -3.70 5.13 -14.99
C SER A 78 -4.07 6.37 -14.21
N MET A 79 -3.10 7.10 -13.65
CA MET A 79 -3.36 8.36 -12.96
C MET A 79 -3.92 9.43 -13.91
N GLU A 80 -3.31 9.60 -15.09
CA GLU A 80 -3.79 10.56 -16.09
C GLU A 80 -5.24 10.27 -16.51
N ARG A 81 -5.53 9.00 -16.86
CA ARG A 81 -6.89 8.55 -17.20
C ARG A 81 -7.88 8.73 -16.05
N ALA A 82 -7.44 8.59 -14.80
CA ALA A 82 -8.27 8.83 -13.63
C ALA A 82 -8.68 10.29 -13.53
N LEU A 83 -7.73 11.22 -13.69
CA LEU A 83 -8.00 12.66 -13.65
C LEU A 83 -8.96 13.11 -14.76
N GLU A 84 -8.88 12.51 -15.95
CA GLU A 84 -9.84 12.75 -17.04
C GLU A 84 -11.27 12.37 -16.63
N ARG A 85 -11.45 11.21 -15.99
CA ARG A 85 -12.77 10.68 -15.60
C ARG A 85 -13.44 11.49 -14.49
N GLN A 86 -12.67 12.07 -13.58
CA GLN A 86 -13.20 12.77 -12.41
C GLN A 86 -13.78 14.16 -12.71
N GLN A 87 -13.69 14.63 -13.96
CA GLN A 87 -14.26 15.91 -14.41
C GLN A 87 -13.85 17.06 -13.46
N LEU A 88 -12.56 17.16 -13.19
CA LEU A 88 -11.96 18.22 -12.38
C LEU A 88 -11.99 19.53 -13.17
N THR A 89 -12.24 20.63 -12.47
CA THR A 89 -12.10 22.00 -12.99
C THR A 89 -10.63 22.30 -13.32
N SER A 90 -10.38 23.33 -14.14
CA SER A 90 -9.01 23.74 -14.46
C SER A 90 -8.21 24.13 -13.20
N GLN A 91 -8.86 24.75 -12.21
CA GLN A 91 -8.23 25.11 -10.94
C GLN A 91 -7.88 23.88 -10.11
N GLU A 92 -8.78 22.91 -9.99
CA GLU A 92 -8.52 21.64 -9.31
C GLU A 92 -7.36 20.87 -9.98
N ARG A 93 -7.29 20.88 -11.31
CA ARG A 93 -6.18 20.25 -12.05
C ARG A 93 -4.82 20.90 -11.78
N GLN A 94 -4.78 22.23 -11.62
CA GLN A 94 -3.54 22.95 -11.33
C GLN A 94 -2.96 22.66 -9.94
N GLN A 95 -3.77 22.16 -9.01
CA GLN A 95 -3.31 21.75 -7.69
C GLN A 95 -2.69 20.35 -7.69
N ILE A 96 -2.82 19.59 -8.78
CA ILE A 96 -2.36 18.19 -8.85
C ILE A 96 -1.00 18.10 -9.53
N HIS A 97 -0.07 17.43 -8.86
CA HIS A 97 1.21 17.02 -9.42
C HIS A 97 1.23 15.49 -9.61
N LEU A 98 1.64 15.03 -10.79
CA LEU A 98 1.79 13.60 -11.07
C LEU A 98 3.27 13.22 -10.99
N GLN A 99 3.57 12.22 -10.16
CA GLN A 99 4.89 11.61 -10.07
C GLN A 99 4.76 10.12 -10.39
N GLY A 100 4.99 9.81 -11.66
CA GLY A 100 4.85 8.45 -12.20
C GLY A 100 6.17 7.69 -12.33
N GLY A 101 6.09 6.41 -12.72
CA GLY A 101 7.27 5.55 -12.90
C GLY A 101 8.00 5.21 -11.59
N LEU A 102 7.32 5.37 -10.45
CA LEU A 102 7.91 5.14 -9.14
C LEU A 102 7.81 3.68 -8.72
N GLU A 103 8.96 3.00 -8.64
CA GLU A 103 9.07 1.72 -7.95
C GLU A 103 9.45 1.99 -6.49
N PHE A 104 8.50 1.81 -5.58
CA PHE A 104 8.61 2.36 -4.23
C PHE A 104 9.70 1.72 -3.36
N THR A 105 10.25 0.57 -3.76
CA THR A 105 11.23 -0.18 -2.94
C THR A 105 12.68 -0.05 -3.43
N GLY A 106 12.91 0.36 -4.68
CA GLY A 106 14.23 0.33 -5.32
C GLY A 106 14.76 -1.08 -5.64
N PHE A 107 13.98 -2.13 -5.34
CA PHE A 107 14.38 -3.52 -5.50
C PHE A 107 14.20 -4.00 -6.95
N TYR A 108 13.09 -3.65 -7.59
CA TYR A 108 12.70 -4.22 -8.88
C TYR A 108 13.29 -3.44 -10.06
N GLN A 109 14.61 -3.36 -10.10
CA GLN A 109 15.31 -2.76 -11.24
C GLN A 109 15.21 -3.67 -12.47
N GLU A 110 14.85 -3.11 -13.63
CA GLU A 110 14.62 -3.92 -14.84
C GLU A 110 15.86 -4.73 -15.24
N ALA A 111 17.05 -4.15 -15.13
CA ALA A 111 18.30 -4.84 -15.43
C ALA A 111 18.54 -6.04 -14.48
N PHE A 112 18.22 -5.89 -13.20
CA PHE A 112 18.34 -6.95 -12.21
C PHE A 112 17.38 -8.11 -12.52
N LEU A 113 16.11 -7.82 -12.79
CA LEU A 113 15.13 -8.86 -13.10
C LEU A 113 15.49 -9.63 -14.38
N ARG A 114 15.89 -8.93 -15.45
CA ARG A 114 16.37 -9.58 -16.69
C ARG A 114 17.60 -10.45 -16.45
N HIS A 115 18.50 -10.04 -15.55
CA HIS A 115 19.67 -10.82 -15.17
C HIS A 115 19.30 -12.12 -14.46
N ILE A 116 18.39 -12.06 -13.49
CA ILE A 116 17.88 -13.23 -12.76
C ILE A 116 17.16 -14.21 -13.71
N GLU A 117 16.29 -13.70 -14.58
CA GLU A 117 15.63 -14.53 -15.61
C GLU A 117 16.63 -15.20 -16.56
N GLY A 118 17.70 -14.47 -16.94
CA GLY A 118 18.79 -15.03 -17.75
C GLY A 118 19.48 -16.21 -17.06
N GLN A 119 19.77 -16.08 -15.77
CA GLN A 119 20.37 -17.16 -14.98
C GLN A 119 19.44 -18.39 -14.84
N MET A 120 18.14 -18.17 -14.69
CA MET A 120 17.15 -19.25 -14.68
C MET A 120 17.11 -19.99 -16.02
N LYS A 121 17.17 -19.25 -17.15
CA LYS A 121 17.25 -19.85 -18.50
C LYS A 121 18.54 -20.65 -18.71
N GLU A 122 19.64 -20.19 -18.12
CA GLU A 122 20.92 -20.92 -18.06
C GLU A 122 20.92 -22.11 -17.07
N LYS A 123 19.81 -22.35 -16.36
CA LYS A 123 19.66 -23.40 -15.35
C LYS A 123 20.68 -23.30 -14.21
N ARG A 124 21.01 -22.07 -13.78
CA ARG A 124 21.85 -21.84 -12.60
C ARG A 124 21.18 -22.43 -11.35
N PRO A 125 21.94 -22.93 -10.36
CA PRO A 125 21.36 -23.45 -9.13
C PRO A 125 20.49 -22.41 -8.41
N ALA A 126 19.31 -22.82 -7.93
CA ALA A 126 18.36 -21.92 -7.27
C ALA A 126 18.96 -21.18 -6.06
N GLU A 127 19.85 -21.83 -5.31
CA GLU A 127 20.56 -21.22 -4.17
C GLU A 127 21.39 -20.00 -4.58
N GLN A 128 22.06 -20.04 -5.74
CA GLN A 128 22.86 -18.92 -6.23
C GLN A 128 21.97 -17.73 -6.63
N ILE A 129 20.86 -18.02 -7.30
CA ILE A 129 19.85 -17.02 -7.66
C ILE A 129 19.26 -16.38 -6.39
N LEU A 130 18.90 -17.20 -5.39
CA LEU A 130 18.38 -16.71 -4.11
C LEU A 130 19.39 -15.85 -3.35
N ALA A 131 20.67 -16.22 -3.35
CA ALA A 131 21.71 -15.42 -2.72
C ALA A 131 21.80 -14.02 -3.34
N GLN A 132 21.71 -13.90 -4.66
CA GLN A 132 21.71 -12.61 -5.36
C GLN A 132 20.45 -11.80 -5.10
N ILE A 133 19.28 -12.44 -5.08
CA ILE A 133 18.01 -11.80 -4.71
C ILE A 133 18.08 -11.21 -3.29
N ARG A 134 18.59 -11.98 -2.32
CA ARG A 134 18.75 -11.52 -0.94
C ARG A 134 19.75 -10.36 -0.85
N GLN A 135 20.85 -10.42 -1.60
CA GLN A 135 21.82 -9.33 -1.66
C GLN A 135 21.18 -8.04 -2.21
N GLN A 136 20.51 -8.12 -3.37
CA GLN A 136 19.83 -6.98 -3.98
C GLN A 136 18.77 -6.39 -3.03
N LEU A 137 18.02 -7.23 -2.31
CA LEU A 137 17.03 -6.78 -1.35
C LEU A 137 17.66 -6.10 -0.13
N ALA A 138 18.82 -6.56 0.33
CA ALA A 138 19.56 -5.93 1.42
C ALA A 138 20.09 -4.54 1.04
N GLU A 139 20.47 -4.37 -0.22
CA GLU A 139 21.01 -3.13 -0.80
C GLU A 139 19.91 -2.21 -1.37
N ALA A 140 18.65 -2.66 -1.41
CA ALA A 140 17.54 -1.90 -1.99
C ALA A 140 17.33 -0.56 -1.26
N ASP A 141 17.46 0.52 -2.04
CA ASP A 141 17.26 1.90 -1.59
C ASP A 141 16.36 2.66 -2.58
N PRO A 142 15.20 3.18 -2.13
CA PRO A 142 14.30 3.95 -2.97
C PRO A 142 14.82 5.36 -3.25
N GLU A 143 15.75 5.48 -4.21
CA GLU A 143 16.38 6.74 -4.60
C GLU A 143 15.39 7.83 -5.02
N TRP A 144 14.20 7.45 -5.50
CA TRP A 144 13.17 8.40 -5.93
C TRP A 144 12.75 9.40 -4.85
N ILE A 145 12.88 9.05 -3.56
CA ILE A 145 12.58 9.97 -2.45
C ILE A 145 13.47 11.21 -2.52
N HIS A 146 14.74 11.03 -2.91
CA HIS A 146 15.72 12.11 -3.00
C HIS A 146 15.52 13.00 -4.24
N GLN A 147 14.67 12.57 -5.17
CA GLN A 147 14.38 13.26 -6.42
C GLN A 147 13.09 14.10 -6.33
N LEU A 148 12.36 14.02 -5.22
CA LEU A 148 11.14 14.79 -5.03
C LEU A 148 11.46 16.28 -4.83
N GLU A 149 10.74 17.15 -5.54
CA GLU A 149 10.81 18.60 -5.32
C GLU A 149 10.32 18.98 -3.92
N GLN A 150 9.27 18.28 -3.44
CA GLN A 150 8.73 18.41 -2.10
C GLN A 150 9.25 17.26 -1.22
N PRO A 151 10.19 17.52 -0.28
CA PRO A 151 10.80 16.46 0.51
C PRO A 151 9.90 15.93 1.64
N ALA A 152 8.88 16.69 2.04
CA ALA A 152 7.96 16.34 3.11
C ALA A 152 6.57 16.94 2.90
N TYR A 153 5.53 16.24 3.37
CA TYR A 153 4.12 16.58 3.18
C TYR A 153 3.41 16.68 4.52
N ASP A 154 2.44 17.59 4.63
CA ASP A 154 1.56 17.73 5.79
C ASP A 154 0.61 16.53 5.94
N LEU A 155 0.33 15.85 4.83
CA LEU A 155 -0.45 14.62 4.79
C LEU A 155 0.14 13.65 3.77
N VAL A 156 0.49 12.46 4.24
CA VAL A 156 0.85 11.32 3.40
C VAL A 156 -0.28 10.29 3.48
N ILE A 157 -0.82 9.89 2.33
CA ILE A 157 -1.82 8.83 2.18
C ILE A 157 -1.19 7.64 1.47
N SER A 158 -1.36 6.44 1.99
CA SER A 158 -0.99 5.17 1.31
C SER A 158 -2.20 4.25 1.20
N GLY A 159 -2.54 3.85 -0.02
CA GLY A 159 -3.71 3.00 -0.29
C GLY A 159 -3.36 1.63 -0.83
N ALA A 160 -3.51 0.58 0.00
CA ALA A 160 -3.39 -0.83 -0.38
C ALA A 160 -2.17 -1.18 -1.27
N VAL A 161 -1.04 -0.50 -1.07
CA VAL A 161 0.20 -0.73 -1.82
C VAL A 161 0.92 -1.99 -1.34
N HIS A 162 0.88 -2.26 -0.04
CA HIS A 162 1.67 -3.30 0.61
C HIS A 162 1.45 -4.71 0.01
N SER A 163 0.22 -5.06 -0.36
CA SER A 163 -0.08 -6.36 -0.99
C SER A 163 0.52 -6.50 -2.39
N GLN A 164 0.76 -5.38 -3.07
CA GLN A 164 1.26 -5.34 -4.45
C GLN A 164 2.78 -5.44 -4.51
N LEU A 165 3.49 -5.08 -3.44
CA LEU A 165 4.96 -5.07 -3.41
C LEU A 165 5.58 -6.45 -3.72
N ILE A 166 4.93 -7.54 -3.30
CA ILE A 166 5.44 -8.91 -3.53
C ILE A 166 5.05 -9.47 -4.90
N VAL A 167 4.10 -8.85 -5.61
CA VAL A 167 3.51 -9.41 -6.83
C VAL A 167 4.55 -9.66 -7.92
N PRO A 168 5.49 -8.74 -8.24
CA PRO A 168 6.48 -9.03 -9.27
C PRO A 168 7.39 -10.22 -8.93
N TYR A 169 7.71 -10.43 -7.66
CA TYR A 169 8.46 -11.60 -7.21
C TYR A 169 7.65 -12.89 -7.34
N ALA A 170 6.37 -12.87 -6.95
CA ALA A 170 5.48 -14.02 -7.09
C ALA A 170 5.28 -14.42 -8.57
N GLU A 171 5.14 -13.44 -9.47
CA GLU A 171 5.06 -13.68 -10.91
C GLU A 171 6.35 -14.24 -11.48
N LEU A 172 7.52 -13.73 -11.05
CA LEU A 172 8.81 -14.31 -11.42
C LEU A 172 8.89 -15.79 -11.01
N ALA A 173 8.41 -16.14 -9.81
CA ALA A 173 8.36 -17.52 -9.35
C ALA A 173 7.37 -18.38 -10.14
N ALA A 174 6.20 -17.86 -10.45
CA ALA A 174 5.16 -18.57 -11.21
C ALA A 174 5.58 -18.82 -12.67
N ALA A 175 6.29 -17.88 -13.29
CA ALA A 175 6.80 -18.00 -14.65
C ALA A 175 7.95 -19.02 -14.80
N ASN A 176 8.56 -19.46 -13.69
CA ASN A 176 9.73 -20.34 -13.68
C ASN A 176 9.49 -21.59 -12.80
N PRO A 177 8.76 -22.62 -13.30
CA PRO A 177 8.33 -23.79 -12.53
C PRO A 177 9.45 -24.53 -11.80
N ASP A 178 10.63 -24.64 -12.42
CA ASP A 178 11.81 -25.30 -11.84
C ASP A 178 12.34 -24.59 -10.58
N TYR A 179 11.99 -23.31 -10.40
CA TYR A 179 12.44 -22.46 -9.31
C TYR A 179 11.32 -22.08 -8.33
N THR A 180 10.05 -22.33 -8.68
CA THR A 180 8.89 -21.88 -7.91
C THR A 180 8.97 -22.29 -6.45
N SER A 181 9.29 -23.55 -6.14
CA SER A 181 9.35 -24.00 -4.74
C SER A 181 10.43 -23.28 -3.93
N ALA A 182 11.58 -22.99 -4.53
CA ALA A 182 12.68 -22.31 -3.85
C ALA A 182 12.37 -20.82 -3.64
N LEU A 183 11.83 -20.15 -4.65
CA LEU A 183 11.44 -18.75 -4.59
C LEU A 183 10.27 -18.53 -3.62
N MET A 184 9.22 -19.35 -3.73
CA MET A 184 8.06 -19.24 -2.84
C MET A 184 8.41 -19.56 -1.38
N GLY A 185 9.46 -20.34 -1.13
CA GLY A 185 10.00 -20.54 0.23
C GLY A 185 10.52 -19.25 0.88
N GLU A 186 10.92 -18.25 0.10
CA GLU A 186 11.43 -16.96 0.58
C GLU A 186 10.37 -15.84 0.51
N ALA A 187 9.21 -16.09 -0.09
CA ALA A 187 8.22 -15.06 -0.40
C ALA A 187 7.76 -14.28 0.84
N ALA A 188 7.63 -14.94 2.00
CA ALA A 188 7.27 -14.27 3.25
C ALA A 188 8.35 -13.26 3.68
N SER A 189 9.62 -13.68 3.73
CA SER A 189 10.73 -12.80 4.10
C SER A 189 10.90 -11.66 3.09
N MET A 190 10.68 -11.93 1.80
CA MET A 190 10.67 -10.91 0.75
C MET A 190 9.58 -9.88 1.00
N ALA A 191 8.34 -10.32 1.25
CA ALA A 191 7.20 -9.43 1.46
C ALA A 191 7.40 -8.54 2.69
N ASP A 192 7.90 -9.12 3.79
CA ASP A 192 8.19 -8.38 5.02
C ASP A 192 9.21 -7.27 4.77
N ARG A 193 10.32 -7.62 4.11
CA ARG A 193 11.39 -6.66 3.86
C ARG A 193 10.99 -5.55 2.88
N LEU A 194 10.24 -5.88 1.83
CA LEU A 194 9.72 -4.89 0.89
C LEU A 194 8.75 -3.92 1.59
N ALA A 195 7.89 -4.44 2.47
CA ALA A 195 6.98 -3.63 3.26
C ALA A 195 7.72 -2.69 4.23
N GLU A 196 8.76 -3.17 4.92
CA GLU A 196 9.63 -2.32 5.75
C GLU A 196 10.29 -1.20 4.95
N ILE A 197 10.84 -1.52 3.76
CA ILE A 197 11.44 -0.51 2.88
C ILE A 197 10.41 0.56 2.55
N TYR A 198 9.22 0.15 2.11
CA TYR A 198 8.13 1.07 1.76
C TYR A 198 7.65 1.93 2.94
N ASN A 199 7.51 1.35 4.13
CA ASN A 199 7.10 2.08 5.34
C ASN A 199 8.13 3.14 5.75
N ARG A 200 9.44 2.87 5.57
CA ARG A 200 10.48 3.89 5.75
C ARG A 200 10.31 5.04 4.75
N CYS A 201 9.87 4.78 3.52
CA CYS A 201 9.52 5.84 2.57
C CYS A 201 8.38 6.69 3.11
N LEU A 202 7.26 6.05 3.49
CA LEU A 202 6.07 6.74 3.99
C LEU A 202 6.41 7.66 5.15
N THR A 203 7.12 7.15 6.16
CA THR A 203 7.44 7.90 7.37
C THR A 203 8.45 9.03 7.14
N LYS A 204 9.37 8.89 6.17
CA LYS A 204 10.27 9.98 5.74
C LYS A 204 9.54 11.12 5.05
N LEU A 205 8.48 10.82 4.30
CA LEU A 205 7.68 11.81 3.58
C LEU A 205 6.76 12.63 4.50
N VAL A 206 6.51 12.20 5.73
CA VAL A 206 5.65 12.93 6.67
C VAL A 206 6.45 14.07 7.31
N ALA A 207 6.00 15.30 7.07
CA ALA A 207 6.56 16.50 7.69
C ALA A 207 6.49 16.44 9.22
N GLU A 208 7.32 17.24 9.89
CA GLU A 208 7.12 17.48 11.32
C GLU A 208 5.74 18.11 11.54
N ASP A 209 5.00 17.61 12.53
CA ASP A 209 3.58 17.92 12.75
C ASP A 209 2.63 17.51 11.60
N GLY A 210 3.12 16.71 10.64
CA GLY A 210 2.34 16.14 9.55
C GLY A 210 1.57 14.88 9.93
N TRP A 211 0.71 14.42 9.02
CA TRP A 211 -0.15 13.25 9.18
C TRP A 211 0.25 12.12 8.25
N LEU A 212 0.17 10.89 8.75
CA LEU A 212 0.16 9.68 7.94
C LEU A 212 -1.21 9.02 8.04
N PHE A 213 -1.84 8.76 6.91
CA PHE A 213 -2.98 7.87 6.79
C PHE A 213 -2.65 6.71 5.88
N ALA A 214 -2.69 5.49 6.38
CA ALA A 214 -2.43 4.29 5.58
C ALA A 214 -3.55 3.29 5.79
N TYR A 215 -3.92 2.58 4.72
CA TYR A 215 -4.83 1.45 4.81
C TYR A 215 -4.34 0.27 3.98
N CYS A 216 -4.56 -0.92 4.50
CA CYS A 216 -4.05 -2.18 3.97
C CYS A 216 -5.21 -3.16 3.80
N ASP A 217 -5.27 -3.81 2.64
CA ASP A 217 -6.15 -4.92 2.29
C ASP A 217 -5.68 -6.21 2.98
N SER A 218 -5.67 -6.22 4.31
CA SER A 218 -4.96 -7.19 5.14
C SER A 218 -5.44 -8.64 5.01
N ALA A 219 -6.69 -8.86 4.62
CA ALA A 219 -7.18 -10.20 4.36
C ALA A 219 -8.22 -10.26 3.23
N GLU A 220 -8.18 -11.32 2.43
CA GLU A 220 -9.08 -11.54 1.30
C GLU A 220 -10.28 -12.42 1.70
N LEU A 221 -11.49 -11.89 1.52
CA LEU A 221 -12.73 -12.65 1.58
C LEU A 221 -13.20 -12.92 0.15
N SER A 222 -12.99 -14.14 -0.34
CA SER A 222 -13.42 -14.51 -1.69
C SER A 222 -13.89 -15.95 -1.74
N ASP A 223 -14.51 -16.33 -2.85
CA ASP A 223 -14.82 -17.73 -3.14
C ASP A 223 -13.55 -18.58 -3.17
N ARG A 224 -12.43 -18.01 -3.65
CA ARG A 224 -11.14 -18.69 -3.74
C ARG A 224 -10.56 -18.99 -2.35
N SER A 225 -10.66 -18.05 -1.41
CA SER A 225 -10.21 -18.29 -0.03
C SER A 225 -11.24 -19.11 0.77
N GLY A 226 -12.47 -19.28 0.26
CA GLY A 226 -13.58 -19.87 1.00
C GLY A 226 -14.09 -18.98 2.15
N LEU A 227 -13.52 -17.77 2.30
CA LEU A 227 -13.79 -16.88 3.43
C LEU A 227 -14.99 -15.94 3.19
N LEU A 228 -15.55 -15.93 1.98
CA LEU A 228 -16.73 -15.11 1.68
C LEU A 228 -17.94 -15.49 2.55
N ALA A 229 -18.06 -16.77 2.93
CA ALA A 229 -19.11 -17.25 3.83
C ALA A 229 -19.05 -16.66 5.24
N TYR A 230 -17.92 -16.07 5.65
CA TYR A 230 -17.72 -15.47 6.96
C TYR A 230 -18.00 -13.96 6.98
N GLU A 231 -18.44 -13.37 5.88
CA GLU A 231 -18.67 -11.92 5.79
C GLU A 231 -19.62 -11.40 6.88
N GLU A 232 -20.76 -12.07 7.10
CA GLU A 232 -21.73 -11.64 8.12
C GLU A 232 -21.14 -11.71 9.53
N ILE A 233 -20.37 -12.77 9.82
CA ILE A 233 -19.68 -12.94 11.10
C ILE A 233 -18.66 -11.82 11.30
N ILE A 234 -17.84 -11.54 10.29
CA ILE A 234 -16.83 -10.46 10.33
C ILE A 234 -17.51 -9.11 10.48
N GLY A 235 -18.63 -8.87 9.79
CA GLY A 235 -19.44 -7.66 9.95
C GLY A 235 -19.97 -7.49 11.38
N GLY A 236 -20.43 -8.58 12.00
CA GLY A 236 -20.86 -8.59 13.40
C GLY A 236 -19.73 -8.29 14.38
N LEU A 237 -18.53 -8.85 14.15
CA LEU A 237 -17.34 -8.58 14.95
C LEU A 237 -16.85 -7.13 14.78
N LEU A 238 -16.88 -6.60 13.55
CA LEU A 238 -16.56 -5.19 13.26
C LEU A 238 -17.49 -4.24 14.00
N ALA A 239 -18.78 -4.53 14.05
CA ALA A 239 -19.77 -3.71 14.76
C ALA A 239 -19.57 -3.72 16.29
N GLN A 240 -18.96 -4.78 16.82
CA GLN A 240 -18.62 -4.94 18.24
C GLN A 240 -17.19 -4.51 18.56
N GLU A 241 -16.41 -4.08 17.56
CA GLU A 241 -15.00 -3.73 17.67
C GLU A 241 -14.10 -4.89 18.17
N GLU A 242 -14.52 -6.14 17.90
CA GLU A 242 -13.83 -7.39 18.30
C GLU A 242 -12.72 -7.79 17.30
N TYR A 243 -11.78 -6.86 17.04
CA TYR A 243 -10.78 -7.02 15.98
C TYR A 243 -9.82 -8.19 16.19
N ALA A 244 -9.55 -8.58 17.45
CA ALA A 244 -8.68 -9.70 17.76
C ALA A 244 -9.26 -11.03 17.25
N GLN A 245 -10.58 -11.21 17.34
CA GLN A 245 -11.26 -12.42 16.85
C GLN A 245 -11.21 -12.49 15.31
N ILE A 246 -11.28 -11.34 14.64
CA ILE A 246 -11.11 -11.25 13.18
C ILE A 246 -9.68 -11.63 12.80
N ASP A 247 -8.67 -11.14 13.53
CA ASP A 247 -7.27 -11.47 13.30
C ASP A 247 -7.01 -12.98 13.49
N GLU A 248 -7.61 -13.61 14.49
CA GLU A 248 -7.54 -15.06 14.72
C GLU A 248 -8.14 -15.87 13.58
N LEU A 249 -9.28 -15.42 13.01
CA LEU A 249 -9.88 -16.07 11.85
C LEU A 249 -8.93 -16.05 10.64
N PHE A 250 -8.24 -14.94 10.40
CA PHE A 250 -7.37 -14.78 9.24
C PHE A 250 -5.97 -15.39 9.39
N LEU A 251 -5.52 -15.62 10.62
CA LEU A 251 -4.33 -16.44 10.91
C LEU A 251 -4.44 -17.86 10.33
N GLN A 252 -5.66 -18.36 10.16
CA GLN A 252 -5.91 -19.73 9.71
C GLN A 252 -6.02 -19.89 8.19
N GLY A 253 -5.93 -18.81 7.39
CA GLY A 253 -5.92 -18.96 5.93
C GLY A 253 -6.39 -17.78 5.06
N GLY A 254 -6.28 -16.52 5.49
CA GLY A 254 -6.78 -15.38 4.69
C GLY A 254 -5.89 -14.16 4.60
N GLY A 255 -4.73 -14.16 5.25
CA GLY A 255 -3.82 -13.01 5.23
C GLY A 255 -3.27 -12.73 3.83
N VAL A 256 -3.27 -11.46 3.43
CA VAL A 256 -2.63 -11.01 2.18
C VAL A 256 -1.15 -10.73 2.47
N ALA A 257 -0.27 -11.41 1.72
CA ALA A 257 1.17 -11.27 1.87
C ALA A 257 1.62 -9.81 1.71
N GLY A 258 2.52 -9.35 2.58
CA GLY A 258 3.01 -7.97 2.60
C GLY A 258 2.06 -6.98 3.29
N ALA A 259 0.74 -7.07 3.06
CA ALA A 259 -0.24 -6.17 3.66
C ALA A 259 -0.31 -6.27 5.19
N ARG A 260 -0.29 -7.49 5.73
CA ARG A 260 -0.38 -7.69 7.18
C ARG A 260 0.90 -7.24 7.90
N GLN A 261 2.06 -7.68 7.42
CA GLN A 261 3.33 -7.34 8.05
C GLN A 261 3.67 -5.86 7.86
N GLY A 262 3.36 -5.30 6.68
CA GLY A 262 3.44 -3.87 6.44
C GLY A 262 2.59 -3.05 7.40
N TYR A 263 1.35 -3.48 7.67
CA TYR A 263 0.53 -2.83 8.69
C TYR A 263 1.16 -2.92 10.09
N GLN A 264 1.66 -4.09 10.48
CA GLN A 264 2.25 -4.29 11.82
C GLN A 264 3.50 -3.46 12.03
N ASP A 265 4.41 -3.43 11.05
CA ASP A 265 5.61 -2.58 11.08
C ASP A 265 5.24 -1.10 11.17
N LEU A 266 4.29 -0.65 10.34
CA LEU A 266 3.85 0.74 10.36
C LEU A 266 3.16 1.12 11.67
N ARG A 267 2.40 0.19 12.24
CA ARG A 267 1.77 0.36 13.56
C ARG A 267 2.81 0.52 14.66
N CYS A 268 3.92 -0.22 14.64
CA CYS A 268 5.00 -0.06 15.61
C CYS A 268 5.58 1.36 15.59
N TRP A 269 5.78 1.93 14.39
CA TRP A 269 6.14 3.36 14.27
C TRP A 269 5.03 4.27 14.80
N ALA A 270 3.79 4.02 14.41
CA ALA A 270 2.65 4.88 14.72
C ALA A 270 2.29 4.88 16.21
N GLN A 271 2.58 3.82 16.96
CA GLN A 271 2.31 3.69 18.40
C GLN A 271 2.88 4.83 19.23
N ALA A 272 4.02 5.40 18.81
CA ALA A 272 4.63 6.55 19.45
C ALA A 272 3.78 7.83 19.37
N TYR A 273 2.73 7.82 18.54
CA TYR A 273 1.90 8.98 18.18
C TYR A 273 0.40 8.76 18.43
N GLU A 274 0.04 7.79 19.28
CA GLU A 274 -1.35 7.46 19.64
C GLU A 274 -2.27 7.33 18.40
N PRO A 275 -2.02 6.32 17.55
CA PRO A 275 -2.66 6.25 16.24
C PRO A 275 -4.16 5.98 16.38
N TYR A 276 -4.94 6.61 15.51
CA TYR A 276 -6.34 6.24 15.33
C TYR A 276 -6.43 5.08 14.34
N GLU A 277 -6.93 3.94 14.80
CA GLU A 277 -7.13 2.75 13.97
C GLU A 277 -8.62 2.61 13.59
N LYS A 278 -8.89 2.22 12.34
CA LYS A 278 -10.24 1.86 11.90
C LYS A 278 -10.20 0.71 10.93
N TYR A 279 -11.22 -0.14 11.01
CA TYR A 279 -11.34 -1.38 10.25
C TYR A 279 -12.70 -1.45 9.56
N TRP A 280 -12.74 -1.96 8.33
CA TRP A 280 -13.98 -2.13 7.56
C TRP A 280 -13.83 -3.20 6.47
N ILE A 281 -14.94 -3.54 5.82
CA ILE A 281 -14.95 -4.39 4.64
C ILE A 281 -14.97 -3.51 3.38
N TRP A 282 -13.98 -3.69 2.51
CA TRP A 282 -13.96 -3.09 1.18
C TRP A 282 -14.62 -4.05 0.17
N PRO A 283 -15.78 -3.69 -0.40
CA PRO A 283 -16.43 -4.50 -1.43
C PRO A 283 -15.69 -4.36 -2.77
N PHE A 284 -14.54 -5.03 -2.91
CA PHE A 284 -13.63 -4.84 -4.05
C PHE A 284 -14.29 -5.20 -5.39
N ARG A 285 -14.91 -6.39 -5.48
CA ARG A 285 -15.77 -6.83 -6.60
C ARG A 285 -16.81 -7.83 -6.10
N GLU A 286 -17.55 -8.47 -7.01
CA GLU A 286 -18.73 -9.30 -6.64
C GLU A 286 -18.36 -10.51 -5.79
N ASN A 287 -17.32 -11.24 -6.18
CA ASN A 287 -16.86 -12.47 -5.53
C ASN A 287 -15.61 -12.28 -4.66
N LYS A 288 -15.23 -11.03 -4.38
CA LYS A 288 -14.00 -10.72 -3.65
C LYS A 288 -14.13 -9.40 -2.90
N LYS A 289 -13.86 -9.46 -1.61
CA LYS A 289 -13.86 -8.35 -0.66
C LYS A 289 -12.56 -8.38 0.13
N TYR A 290 -12.24 -7.27 0.78
CA TYR A 290 -11.08 -7.20 1.66
C TYR A 290 -11.50 -6.74 3.05
N TYR A 291 -10.97 -7.41 4.06
CA TYR A 291 -10.90 -6.83 5.39
C TYR A 291 -9.76 -5.82 5.40
N VAL A 292 -10.12 -4.55 5.58
CA VAL A 292 -9.19 -3.43 5.56
C VAL A 292 -8.83 -3.03 6.98
N ARG A 293 -7.54 -2.87 7.23
CA ARG A 293 -6.99 -2.24 8.43
C ARG A 293 -6.44 -0.88 8.06
N SER A 294 -6.76 0.16 8.82
CA SER A 294 -6.18 1.49 8.64
C SER A 294 -5.60 2.04 9.92
N LEU A 295 -4.64 2.94 9.75
CA LEU A 295 -4.10 3.77 10.81
C LEU A 295 -3.99 5.22 10.33
N CYS A 296 -4.23 6.15 11.26
CA CYS A 296 -4.06 7.58 11.08
C CYS A 296 -3.25 8.12 12.26
N ALA A 297 -2.07 8.67 12.02
CA ALA A 297 -1.17 9.15 13.06
C ALA A 297 -0.63 10.54 12.72
N LYS A 298 -0.46 11.39 13.74
CA LYS A 298 0.18 12.69 13.60
C LYS A 298 1.61 12.61 14.11
N LYS A 299 2.58 12.90 13.27
CA LYS A 299 4.00 12.94 13.66
C LYS A 299 4.27 14.20 14.49
N THR A 300 3.95 14.15 15.78
CA THR A 300 4.24 15.25 16.69
C THR A 300 5.75 15.35 16.92
N PRO A 301 6.33 16.55 17.00
CA PRO A 301 7.72 16.71 17.42
C PRO A 301 7.90 16.08 18.80
N GLN A 302 8.58 14.95 18.88
CA GLN A 302 8.99 14.38 20.15
C GLN A 302 10.31 15.02 20.56
N GLU A 303 10.44 15.43 21.82
CA GLU A 303 11.77 15.48 22.46
C GLU A 303 12.30 14.04 22.41
N GLN A 304 13.27 13.76 21.51
CA GLN A 304 13.74 12.42 21.22
C GLN A 304 14.01 11.60 22.51
N PRO A 305 13.26 10.52 22.79
CA PRO A 305 13.77 9.47 23.65
C PRO A 305 14.78 8.68 22.83
N SER A 306 15.92 8.33 23.43
CA SER A 306 16.96 7.58 22.74
C SER A 306 16.44 6.21 22.29
N PHE A 307 16.84 5.74 21.10
CA PHE A 307 16.55 4.40 20.58
C PHE A 307 16.95 3.23 21.52
N ARG A 308 17.66 3.48 22.63
CA ARG A 308 18.01 2.47 23.63
C ARG A 308 16.87 2.10 24.57
N ASP A 309 15.80 2.90 24.65
CA ASP A 309 14.77 2.72 25.68
C ASP A 309 13.55 1.89 25.23
N LEU A 310 13.48 1.50 23.96
CA LEU A 310 12.35 0.75 23.38
C LEU A 310 12.59 -0.77 23.24
N LYS A 311 13.77 -1.29 23.64
CA LYS A 311 14.08 -2.74 23.61
C LYS A 311 14.07 -3.41 24.99
N SER A 312 13.60 -2.72 26.03
CA SER A 312 13.64 -3.21 27.41
C SER A 312 12.26 -3.37 28.07
N LYS A 313 11.17 -3.42 27.29
CA LYS A 313 9.82 -3.74 27.80
C LYS A 313 9.09 -4.71 26.89
#